data_AF-A0A6G1SUA0-F1
#
_entry.id   AF-A0A6G1SUA0-F1
#
_cell.length_a   1.000
_cell.length_b   1.000
_cell.length_c   1.000
_cell.angle_alpha   90.00
_cell.angle_beta   90.00
_cell.angle_gamma   90.00
#
_symmetry.space_group_name_H-M   'P 1'
#
loop_
_entity.id
_entity.type
_entity.pdbx_description
1 polymer ?
#
loop_
_entity_poly.entity_id
_entity_poly.type
_entity_poly.pdbx_seq_one_letter_code
_entity_poly.pdbx_strand_id
1 'polypeptide(L)' 'MSFLSNLLPRDETYGGTPPQPIDCCIGKELMPRWRGPEVMDDDSKAMGFVCHDCGREFLPYEVRNRRLIRDA' A
#
# COMPACT_ATOMS: atom_id res chain seq x y z
N MET A 1 -16.35 -43.24 -7.40
CA MET A 1 -17.14 -41.99 -7.29
C MET A 1 -16.21 -40.86 -7.66
N SER A 2 -16.42 -40.30 -8.86
CA SER A 2 -15.45 -39.45 -9.54
C SER A 2 -15.56 -37.98 -9.09
N PHE A 3 -14.38 -37.39 -8.95
CA PHE A 3 -14.09 -36.02 -8.56
C PHE A 3 -14.72 -35.01 -9.53
N LEU A 4 -15.50 -34.07 -9.01
CA LEU A 4 -15.97 -32.90 -9.74
C LEU A 4 -15.09 -31.70 -9.36
N SER A 5 -13.97 -31.57 -10.05
CA SER A 5 -13.20 -30.33 -10.13
C SER A 5 -13.85 -29.44 -11.19
N ASN A 6 -14.74 -28.54 -10.79
CA ASN A 6 -15.24 -27.50 -11.67
C ASN A 6 -14.18 -26.40 -11.83
N LEU A 7 -13.55 -26.48 -12.99
CA LEU A 7 -12.70 -25.49 -13.64
C LEU A 7 -13.46 -24.16 -13.75
N LEU A 8 -12.96 -23.12 -13.10
CA LEU A 8 -13.26 -21.75 -13.49
C LEU A 8 -12.26 -21.35 -14.59
N PRO A 9 -12.72 -20.92 -15.77
CA PRO A 9 -11.87 -20.25 -16.74
C PRO A 9 -11.77 -18.76 -16.36
N ARG A 10 -10.56 -18.21 -16.32
CA ARG A 10 -10.36 -16.76 -16.46
C ARG A 10 -9.18 -16.54 -17.41
N ASP A 11 -9.56 -16.24 -18.65
CA ASP A 11 -9.01 -15.19 -19.52
C ASP A 11 -7.74 -14.52 -18.99
N GLU A 12 -6.62 -14.75 -19.66
CA GLU A 12 -6.09 -13.90 -20.74
C GLU A 12 -5.40 -12.61 -20.24
N THR A 13 -4.09 -12.61 -20.43
CA THR A 13 -3.24 -11.43 -20.69
C THR A 13 -3.10 -10.37 -19.57
N TYR A 14 -2.13 -10.57 -18.68
CA TYR A 14 -1.42 -9.46 -18.04
C TYR A 14 0.04 -9.46 -18.53
N GLY A 15 0.22 -9.03 -19.78
CA GLY A 15 1.51 -8.71 -20.39
C GLY A 15 2.08 -7.38 -19.91
N GLY A 16 1.93 -7.08 -18.62
CA GLY A 16 2.56 -5.96 -17.95
C GLY A 16 2.90 -6.44 -16.56
N THR A 17 4.19 -6.44 -16.21
CA THR A 17 4.61 -6.62 -14.82
C THR A 17 3.70 -5.74 -13.96
N PRO A 18 2.97 -6.27 -12.97
CA PRO A 18 2.17 -5.42 -12.10
C PRO A 18 3.12 -4.32 -11.60
N PRO A 19 2.76 -3.03 -11.70
CA PRO A 19 3.62 -1.97 -11.22
C PRO A 19 4.05 -2.35 -9.81
N GLN A 20 5.36 -2.28 -9.56
CA GLN A 20 5.87 -2.64 -8.25
C GLN A 20 5.04 -1.84 -7.24
N PRO A 21 4.54 -2.43 -6.15
CA PRO A 21 3.51 -1.79 -5.35
C PRO A 21 3.90 -0.38 -4.84
N ILE A 22 5.20 -0.09 -4.78
CA ILE A 22 5.77 1.23 -4.48
C ILE A 22 5.35 2.28 -5.50
N ASP A 23 5.33 1.97 -6.80
CA ASP A 23 5.02 2.90 -7.88
C ASP A 23 3.61 3.50 -7.76
N CYS A 24 2.66 2.74 -7.21
CA CYS A 24 1.29 3.21 -7.01
C CYS A 24 1.20 4.37 -6.01
N CYS A 25 2.10 4.38 -5.02
CA CYS A 25 2.01 5.23 -3.86
C CYS A 25 2.99 6.44 -3.97
N ILE A 26 3.78 6.53 -5.07
CA ILE A 26 4.63 7.68 -5.42
C ILE A 26 3.78 8.91 -5.73
N GLY A 27 4.13 10.05 -5.11
CA GLY A 27 3.45 11.34 -5.34
C GLY A 27 2.08 11.46 -4.70
N LYS A 28 1.58 10.42 -4.04
CA LYS A 28 0.32 10.41 -3.31
C LYS A 28 0.53 10.78 -1.85
N GLU A 29 -0.52 11.34 -1.26
CA GLU A 29 -0.57 11.56 0.18
C GLU A 29 -0.91 10.23 0.88
N LEU A 30 -0.07 9.85 1.83
CA LEU A 30 -0.24 8.67 2.65
C LEU A 30 -0.94 9.04 3.96
N MET A 31 -1.82 8.15 4.42
CA MET A 31 -2.56 8.34 5.66
C MET A 31 -1.73 7.87 6.86
N PRO A 32 -1.45 8.71 7.85
CA PRO A 32 -0.77 8.31 9.08
C PRO A 32 -1.56 7.25 9.86
N ARG A 33 -0.81 6.35 10.51
CA ARG A 33 -1.32 5.35 11.46
C ARG A 33 -0.80 5.67 12.85
N TRP A 34 -1.69 6.03 13.75
CA TRP A 34 -1.37 6.30 15.15
C TRP A 34 -1.68 5.10 16.03
N ARG A 35 -1.01 5.04 17.19
CA ARG A 35 -1.29 4.04 18.23
C ARG A 35 -2.67 4.25 18.86
N GLY A 36 -3.11 5.49 18.94
CA GLY A 36 -4.32 5.90 19.63
C GLY A 36 -4.68 7.36 19.35
N PRO A 37 -5.87 7.80 19.79
CA PRO A 37 -6.38 9.15 19.56
C PRO A 37 -5.51 10.27 20.18
N GLU A 38 -4.76 9.96 21.23
CA GLU A 38 -3.95 10.91 22.00
C GLU A 38 -2.78 11.56 21.22
N VAL A 39 -2.43 11.00 20.05
CA VAL A 39 -1.31 11.47 19.22
C VAL A 39 -1.72 11.78 17.78
N MET A 40 -3.03 11.80 17.47
CA MET A 40 -3.54 11.97 16.10
C MET A 40 -3.28 13.36 15.51
N ASP A 41 -2.99 14.36 16.33
CA ASP A 41 -2.72 15.74 15.86
C ASP A 41 -1.27 15.93 15.36
N ASP A 42 -0.39 14.97 15.63
CA ASP A 42 1.03 15.05 15.30
C ASP A 42 1.45 13.86 14.42
N ASP A 43 1.66 14.14 13.13
CA ASP A 43 2.15 13.15 12.16
C ASP A 43 3.53 12.59 12.53
N SER A 44 4.35 13.32 13.30
CA SER A 44 5.65 12.83 13.75
C SER A 44 5.54 11.68 14.77
N LYS A 45 4.35 11.50 15.35
CA LYS A 45 4.01 10.40 16.26
C LYS A 45 3.36 9.22 15.53
N ALA A 46 3.16 9.30 14.22
CA ALA A 46 2.64 8.19 13.45
C ALA A 46 3.62 7.00 13.53
N MET A 47 3.08 5.81 13.79
CA MET A 47 3.84 4.56 13.77
C MET A 47 4.17 4.10 12.35
N GLY A 48 3.45 4.63 11.36
CA GLY A 48 3.62 4.34 9.94
C GLY A 48 2.62 5.12 9.11
N PHE A 49 2.66 4.91 7.80
CA PHE A 49 1.79 5.57 6.84
C PHE A 49 1.23 4.56 5.86
N VAL A 50 -0.02 4.72 5.43
CA VAL A 50 -0.72 3.78 4.56
C VAL A 50 -1.19 4.49 3.32
N CYS A 51 -0.98 3.88 2.17
CA CYS A 51 -1.61 4.33 0.94
C CYS A 51 -3.00 3.70 0.83
N HIS A 52 -4.03 4.53 0.70
CA HIS A 52 -5.41 4.05 0.55
C HIS A 52 -5.67 3.30 -0.77
N ASP A 53 -4.87 3.55 -1.81
CA ASP A 53 -5.07 2.93 -3.11
C ASP A 53 -4.44 1.53 -3.20
N CYS A 54 -3.20 1.42 -2.72
CA CYS A 54 -2.41 0.18 -2.79
C CYS A 54 -2.52 -0.67 -1.50
N GLY A 55 -3.06 -0.10 -0.42
CA GLY A 55 -3.15 -0.73 0.90
C GLY A 55 -1.81 -0.98 1.59
N ARG A 56 -0.70 -0.54 0.99
CA ARG A 56 0.66 -0.75 1.51
C ARG A 56 0.93 0.19 2.68
N GLU A 57 1.57 -0.37 3.70
CA GLU A 57 2.10 0.37 4.84
C GLU A 57 3.57 0.70 4.62
N PHE A 58 3.98 1.86 5.10
CA PHE A 58 5.34 2.40 5.03
C PHE A 58 5.77 2.86 6.41
N LEU A 59 7.06 2.74 6.69
CA LEU A 59 7.65 3.16 7.95
C LEU A 59 7.84 4.68 7.97
N PRO A 60 7.87 5.32 9.16
CA PRO A 60 7.97 6.77 9.26
C PRO A 60 9.20 7.37 8.57
N TYR A 61 10.32 6.64 8.49
CA TYR A 61 11.54 7.11 7.83
C TYR A 61 11.49 7.02 6.30
N GLU A 62 10.54 6.28 5.72
CA GLU A 62 10.33 6.19 4.27
C GLU A 62 9.43 7.34 3.76
N VAL A 63 8.91 8.16 4.67
CA VAL A 63 7.87 9.16 4.39
C VAL A 63 8.28 10.52 4.92
N ARG A 64 8.11 11.56 4.09
CA ARG A 64 8.31 12.96 4.47
C ARG A 64 7.10 13.77 4.04
N ASN A 65 6.53 14.55 4.96
CA ASN A 65 5.31 15.32 4.71
C ASN A 65 4.21 14.47 4.05
N ARG A 66 3.97 13.26 4.61
CA ARG A 66 3.01 12.27 4.11
C ARG A 66 3.24 11.77 2.68
N ARG A 67 4.45 11.89 2.15
CA ARG A 67 4.79 11.38 0.80
C ARG A 67 6.03 10.51 0.88
N LEU A 68 6.07 9.47 0.05
CA LEU A 68 7.26 8.61 -0.04
C LEU A 68 8.49 9.43 -0.41
N ILE A 69 9.55 9.20 0.35
CA ILE A 69 10.90 9.60 -0.01
C ILE A 69 11.35 8.56 -1.04
N ARG A 70 11.29 8.89 -2.33
CA ARG A 70 11.99 8.08 -3.33
C ARG A 70 13.48 8.21 -3.05
N ASP A 71 14.10 7.15 -2.54
CA ASP A 71 15.49 6.92 -2.87
C ASP A 71 15.52 6.65 -4.38
N ALA A 72 16.10 7.60 -5.11
CA ALA A 72 16.16 7.63 -6.56
C ALA A 72 17.00 6.48 -7.13
#